data_AF-A0A388NXP9-F1
#
_entry.id   AF-A0A388NXP9-F1
#
_cell.length_a   1.000
_cell.length_b   1.000
_cell.length_c   1.000
_cell.angle_alpha   90.00
_cell.angle_beta   90.00
_cell.angle_gamma   90.00
#
_symmetry.space_group_name_H-M   'P 1'
#
loop_
_entity.id
_entity.type
_entity.pdbx_description
1 polymer ?
#
loop_
_entity_poly.entity_id
_entity_poly.type
_entity_poly.pdbx_seq_one_letter_code
_entity_poly.pdbx_strand_id
1 'polypeptide(L)'
;MDKVLRAQALATKGFMPAEEGDALYLAACVACKELPKLPIVEIGTYCGRSTVWLGAAARKNKTKVFAIDHHFGSEENQHGWEWFDESLLDVSTNQLNTLPSLLATLRRTKLLDVVVPIVGESKVVGSQWSARLAFCFIDGGHGMSQHEATT
;
A
#
# COMPACT_ATOMS: atom_id res chain seq x y z
N MET A 1 -4.05 -10.72 -14.03
CA MET A 1 -2.71 -10.10 -13.92
C MET A 1 -1.68 -11.04 -14.56
N ASP A 2 -0.49 -10.57 -14.92
CA ASP A 2 0.64 -11.43 -15.30
C ASP A 2 1.00 -12.40 -14.15
N LYS A 3 1.34 -13.66 -14.48
CA LYS A 3 1.61 -14.71 -13.49
C LYS A 3 2.89 -14.44 -12.68
N VAL A 4 3.92 -13.87 -13.31
CA VAL A 4 5.19 -13.56 -12.62
C VAL A 4 4.94 -12.46 -11.60
N LEU A 5 4.23 -11.40 -12.00
CA LEU A 5 3.90 -10.30 -11.10
C LEU A 5 3.02 -10.76 -9.93
N ARG A 6 2.10 -11.71 -10.16
CA ARG A 6 1.31 -12.35 -9.09
C ARG A 6 2.16 -13.12 -8.11
N ALA A 7 3.09 -13.94 -8.61
CA ALA A 7 4.02 -14.66 -7.74
C ALA A 7 4.88 -13.70 -6.91
N GLN A 8 5.34 -12.59 -7.49
CA GLN A 8 6.09 -11.57 -6.77
C GLN A 8 5.25 -10.85 -5.70
N ALA A 9 3.97 -10.59 -5.97
CA ALA A 9 3.05 -10.06 -4.97
C ALA A 9 2.92 -11.03 -3.78
N LEU A 10 2.71 -12.32 -4.05
CA LEU A 10 2.57 -13.35 -3.01
C LEU A 10 3.86 -13.60 -2.22
N ALA A 11 5.02 -13.37 -2.82
CA ALA A 11 6.32 -13.42 -2.13
C ALA A 11 6.64 -12.13 -1.37
N THR A 12 5.86 -11.06 -1.56
CA THR A 12 6.04 -9.81 -0.82
C THR A 12 5.36 -9.92 0.54
N LYS A 13 6.09 -9.51 1.58
CA LYS A 13 5.59 -9.47 2.95
C LYS A 13 4.37 -8.55 3.05
N GLY A 14 3.38 -8.95 3.85
CA GLY A 14 2.14 -8.20 4.05
C GLY A 14 0.92 -9.11 4.13
N PHE A 15 -0.22 -8.51 4.38
CA PHE A 15 -1.45 -9.19 4.76
C PHE A 15 -2.47 -9.06 3.64
N MET A 16 -2.38 -9.95 2.64
CA MET A 16 -3.32 -9.98 1.53
C MET A 16 -3.40 -11.40 0.97
N PRO A 17 -4.47 -12.16 1.27
CA PRO A 17 -4.74 -13.44 0.63
C PRO A 17 -4.75 -13.34 -0.89
N ALA A 18 -4.44 -14.44 -1.57
CA ALA A 18 -4.22 -14.40 -3.02
C ALA A 18 -5.51 -14.05 -3.79
N GLU A 19 -6.63 -14.55 -3.30
CA GLU A 19 -7.98 -14.37 -3.83
C GLU A 19 -8.43 -12.92 -3.66
N GLU A 20 -8.15 -12.31 -2.50
CA GLU A 20 -8.42 -10.90 -2.22
C GLU A 20 -7.57 -9.98 -3.10
N GLY A 21 -6.27 -10.27 -3.26
CA GLY A 21 -5.41 -9.52 -4.17
C GLY A 21 -5.87 -9.61 -5.63
N ASP A 22 -6.31 -10.80 -6.08
CA ASP A 22 -6.85 -10.96 -7.42
C ASP A 22 -8.18 -10.19 -7.60
N ALA A 23 -9.05 -10.20 -6.60
CA ALA A 23 -10.27 -9.39 -6.58
C ALA A 23 -9.95 -7.88 -6.62
N LEU A 24 -8.97 -7.42 -5.84
CA LEU A 24 -8.49 -6.03 -5.81
C LEU A 24 -8.00 -5.58 -7.19
N TYR A 25 -7.17 -6.39 -7.86
CA TYR A 25 -6.70 -6.12 -9.22
C TYR A 25 -7.87 -5.98 -10.21
N LEU A 26 -8.87 -6.85 -10.13
CA LEU A 26 -10.04 -6.82 -11.01
C LEU A 26 -10.88 -5.56 -10.76
N ALA A 27 -11.17 -5.24 -9.50
CA ALA A 27 -11.93 -4.05 -9.12
C ALA A 27 -11.24 -2.77 -9.60
N ALA A 28 -9.94 -2.64 -9.37
CA ALA A 28 -9.16 -1.50 -9.84
C ALA A 28 -9.16 -1.38 -11.38
N CYS A 29 -9.09 -2.51 -12.11
CA CYS A 29 -9.19 -2.51 -13.56
C CYS A 29 -10.56 -2.03 -14.06
N VAL A 30 -11.66 -2.47 -13.43
CA VAL A 30 -13.02 -2.02 -13.78
C VAL A 30 -13.14 -0.52 -13.58
N ALA A 31 -12.75 -0.02 -12.41
CA ALA A 31 -12.85 1.40 -12.08
C ALA A 31 -12.00 2.28 -13.00
N CYS A 32 -10.77 1.86 -13.34
CA CYS A 32 -9.92 2.59 -14.30
C CYS A 32 -10.47 2.59 -15.73
N LYS A 33 -11.26 1.58 -16.11
CA LYS A 33 -11.93 1.54 -17.41
C LYS A 33 -13.11 2.51 -17.46
N GLU A 34 -13.87 2.62 -16.37
CA GLU A 34 -15.00 3.56 -16.23
C GLU A 34 -14.52 5.01 -16.10
N LEU A 35 -13.40 5.22 -15.42
CA LEU A 35 -12.80 6.53 -15.14
C LEU A 35 -11.37 6.62 -15.70
N PRO A 36 -11.20 6.64 -17.04
CA PRO A 36 -9.89 6.62 -17.66
C PRO A 36 -9.05 7.85 -17.30
N LYS A 37 -7.73 7.65 -17.23
CA LYS A 37 -6.71 8.67 -16.89
C LYS A 37 -6.75 9.18 -15.44
N LEU A 38 -7.71 8.79 -14.61
CA LEU A 38 -7.67 9.09 -13.18
C LEU A 38 -6.74 8.10 -12.45
N PRO A 39 -6.02 8.54 -11.41
CA PRO A 39 -5.10 7.69 -10.67
C PRO A 39 -5.83 6.74 -9.70
N ILE A 40 -5.08 5.74 -9.27
CA ILE A 40 -5.40 4.89 -8.13
C ILE A 40 -4.69 5.47 -6.90
N VAL A 41 -5.35 5.45 -5.76
CA VAL A 41 -4.73 5.71 -4.45
C VAL A 41 -4.81 4.46 -3.58
N GLU A 42 -3.73 4.19 -2.87
CA GLU A 42 -3.65 3.19 -1.81
C GLU A 42 -3.28 3.89 -0.51
N ILE A 43 -4.04 3.66 0.56
CA ILE A 43 -3.76 4.10 1.92
C ILE A 43 -3.39 2.87 2.74
N GLY A 44 -2.19 2.83 3.29
CA GLY A 44 -1.62 1.62 3.89
C GLY A 44 -0.91 0.80 2.81
N THR A 45 0.41 0.93 2.75
CA THR A 45 1.26 0.36 1.70
C THR A 45 2.15 -0.76 2.25
N TYR A 46 2.60 -0.63 3.51
CA TYR A 46 3.49 -1.56 4.19
C TYR A 46 4.71 -1.91 3.31
N CYS A 47 4.97 -3.21 3.08
CA CYS A 47 6.04 -3.68 2.20
C CYS A 47 5.64 -3.77 0.71
N GLY A 48 4.42 -3.36 0.36
CA GLY A 48 3.95 -3.20 -1.02
C GLY A 48 3.26 -4.42 -1.62
N ARG A 49 2.70 -5.33 -0.81
CA ARG A 49 2.08 -6.57 -1.29
C ARG A 49 0.85 -6.28 -2.18
N SER A 50 -0.17 -5.59 -1.65
CA SER A 50 -1.34 -5.08 -2.37
C SER A 50 -0.95 -4.15 -3.53
N THR A 51 0.06 -3.30 -3.29
CA THR A 51 0.59 -2.34 -4.27
C THR A 51 1.04 -3.00 -5.57
N VAL A 52 1.52 -4.25 -5.55
CA VAL A 52 1.89 -4.98 -6.77
C VAL A 52 0.67 -5.25 -7.64
N TRP A 53 -0.47 -5.67 -7.05
CA TRP A 53 -1.72 -5.85 -7.79
C TRP A 53 -2.25 -4.51 -8.34
N LEU A 54 -2.22 -3.45 -7.52
CA LEU A 54 -2.66 -2.12 -7.95
C LEU A 54 -1.77 -1.54 -9.06
N GLY A 55 -0.44 -1.71 -8.93
CA GLY A 55 0.53 -1.29 -9.94
C GLY A 55 0.33 -2.03 -11.27
N ALA A 56 -0.01 -3.32 -11.22
CA ALA A 56 -0.38 -4.08 -12.41
C ALA A 56 -1.66 -3.53 -13.08
N ALA A 57 -2.68 -3.19 -12.29
CA ALA A 57 -3.91 -2.58 -12.80
C ALA A 57 -3.62 -1.19 -13.41
N ALA A 58 -2.81 -0.37 -12.74
CA ALA A 58 -2.41 0.95 -13.23
C ALA A 58 -1.65 0.86 -14.55
N ARG A 59 -0.66 -0.04 -14.66
CA ARG A 59 0.09 -0.26 -15.90
C ARG A 59 -0.82 -0.69 -17.05
N LYS A 60 -1.73 -1.64 -16.80
CA LYS A 60 -2.69 -2.10 -17.81
C LYS A 60 -3.58 -0.97 -18.32
N ASN A 61 -3.99 -0.06 -17.44
CA ASN A 61 -4.89 1.05 -17.76
C ASN A 61 -4.15 2.38 -18.03
N LYS A 62 -2.81 2.36 -18.16
CA LYS A 62 -1.97 3.53 -18.45
C LYS A 62 -2.19 4.71 -17.48
N THR A 63 -2.35 4.40 -16.19
CA THR A 63 -2.49 5.39 -15.11
C THR A 63 -1.41 5.17 -14.03
N LYS A 64 -1.50 5.88 -12.91
CA LYS A 64 -0.56 5.79 -11.77
C LYS A 64 -1.24 5.28 -10.52
N VAL A 65 -0.45 4.68 -9.63
CA VAL A 65 -0.80 4.45 -8.22
C VAL A 65 -0.05 5.45 -7.37
N PHE A 66 -0.75 6.12 -6.46
CA PHE A 66 -0.13 6.84 -5.35
C PHE A 66 -0.31 6.01 -4.09
N ALA A 67 0.80 5.44 -3.61
CA ALA A 67 0.81 4.55 -2.45
C ALA A 67 1.26 5.35 -1.23
N ILE A 68 0.35 5.59 -0.29
CA ILE A 68 0.52 6.50 0.83
C ILE A 68 0.69 5.68 2.11
N ASP A 69 1.82 5.89 2.79
CA ASP A 69 2.12 5.27 4.08
C ASP A 69 3.22 6.06 4.80
N HIS A 70 3.15 6.13 6.14
CA HIS A 70 4.23 6.70 6.94
C HIS A 70 5.37 5.70 7.19
N HIS A 71 5.14 4.42 6.93
CA HIS A 71 6.10 3.30 7.00
C HIS A 71 6.64 2.94 8.39
N PHE A 72 6.11 3.56 9.45
CA PHE A 72 6.45 3.27 10.85
C PHE A 72 5.59 2.18 11.51
N GLY A 73 4.71 1.53 10.73
CA GLY A 73 3.80 0.47 11.20
C GLY A 73 2.55 1.01 11.87
N SER A 74 1.42 0.29 11.73
CA SER A 74 0.22 0.57 12.52
C SER A 74 0.44 0.17 13.99
N GLU A 75 -0.51 0.51 14.87
CA GLU A 75 -0.46 0.15 16.30
C GLU A 75 -0.28 -1.36 16.49
N GLU A 76 -1.01 -2.15 15.70
CA GLU A 76 -0.92 -3.62 15.71
C GLU A 76 0.39 -4.19 15.12
N ASN A 77 1.29 -3.35 14.59
CA ASN A 77 2.62 -3.76 14.12
C ASN A 77 3.74 -3.38 15.10
N GLN A 78 3.43 -2.89 16.30
CA GLN A 78 4.43 -2.51 17.30
C GLN A 78 4.84 -3.69 18.17
N HIS A 79 5.98 -3.56 18.87
CA HIS A 79 6.46 -4.56 19.83
C HIS A 79 5.35 -5.04 20.78
N GLY A 80 5.20 -6.37 20.89
CA GLY A 80 4.20 -7.00 21.76
C GLY A 80 2.91 -7.43 21.04
N TRP A 81 2.73 -7.09 19.76
CA TRP A 81 1.60 -7.54 18.94
C TRP A 81 1.97 -8.71 18.02
N GLU A 82 0.97 -9.52 17.64
CA GLU A 82 1.12 -10.72 16.79
C GLU A 82 1.74 -10.41 15.42
N TRP A 83 1.53 -9.20 14.90
CA TRP A 83 1.97 -8.79 13.57
C TRP A 83 3.30 -8.03 13.56
N PHE A 84 3.98 -7.93 14.71
CA PHE A 84 5.31 -7.35 14.79
C PHE A 84 6.34 -8.25 14.10
N ASP A 85 7.20 -7.63 13.28
CA ASP A 85 8.23 -8.32 12.53
C ASP A 85 9.59 -7.65 12.73
N GLU A 86 10.43 -8.27 13.57
CA GLU A 86 11.76 -7.76 13.92
C GLU A 86 12.66 -7.52 12.70
N SER A 87 12.45 -8.24 11.59
CA SER A 87 13.27 -8.05 10.38
C SER A 87 12.97 -6.74 9.64
N LEU A 88 11.94 -6.00 10.06
CA LEU A 88 11.59 -4.69 9.53
C LEU A 88 12.03 -3.54 10.46
N LEU A 89 12.73 -3.84 11.55
CA LEU A 89 13.30 -2.80 12.40
C LEU A 89 14.44 -2.07 11.68
N ASP A 90 14.42 -0.75 11.77
CA ASP A 90 15.55 0.09 11.44
C ASP A 90 16.54 0.06 12.61
N VAL A 91 17.74 -0.45 12.37
CA VAL A 91 18.80 -0.55 13.38
C VAL A 91 19.25 0.79 13.96
N SER A 92 19.06 1.90 13.23
CA SER A 92 19.49 3.22 13.69
C SER A 92 18.49 3.89 14.64
N THR A 93 17.19 3.60 14.48
CA THR A 93 16.11 4.20 15.27
C THR A 93 15.47 3.21 16.24
N ASN A 94 15.71 1.91 16.07
CA ASN A 94 15.02 0.82 16.75
C ASN A 94 13.48 0.92 16.62
N GLN A 95 13.02 1.39 15.46
CA GLN A 95 11.60 1.50 15.11
C GLN A 95 11.31 0.70 13.84
N LEU A 96 10.06 0.30 13.64
CA LEU A 96 9.65 -0.34 12.41
C LEU A 96 9.85 0.63 11.22
N ASN A 97 10.41 0.13 10.12
CA ASN A 97 10.59 0.89 8.90
C ASN A 97 10.36 0.01 7.66
N THR A 98 9.18 0.13 7.05
CA THR A 98 8.80 -0.71 5.90
C THR A 98 9.16 -0.09 4.54
N LEU A 99 9.60 1.17 4.51
CA LEU A 99 9.93 1.88 3.27
C LEU A 99 11.06 1.19 2.48
N PRO A 100 12.19 0.76 3.08
CA PRO A 100 13.22 0.01 2.35
C PRO A 100 12.67 -1.25 1.67
N SER A 101 11.77 -1.96 2.36
CA SER A 101 11.11 -3.16 1.84
C SER A 101 10.17 -2.84 0.69
N LEU A 102 9.37 -1.78 0.78
CA LEU A 102 8.56 -1.28 -0.34
C LEU A 102 9.43 -0.96 -1.56
N LEU A 103 10.49 -0.17 -1.38
CA LEU A 103 11.37 0.22 -2.50
C LEU A 103 12.04 -1.00 -3.14
N ALA A 104 12.43 -2.01 -2.34
CA ALA A 104 12.91 -3.28 -2.87
C ALA A 104 11.83 -4.04 -3.66
N THR A 105 10.58 -4.03 -3.20
CA THR A 105 9.42 -4.58 -3.93
C THR A 105 9.23 -3.90 -5.27
N LEU A 106 9.19 -2.57 -5.31
CA LEU A 106 8.98 -1.83 -6.55
C LEU A 106 10.12 -2.02 -7.56
N ARG A 107 11.37 -2.14 -7.09
CA ARG A 107 12.51 -2.47 -7.94
C ARG A 107 12.41 -3.88 -8.53
N ARG A 108 12.15 -4.90 -7.69
CA ARG A 108 12.10 -6.31 -8.17
C ARG A 108 10.93 -6.58 -9.12
N THR A 109 9.80 -5.90 -8.90
CA THR A 109 8.60 -5.99 -9.74
C THR A 109 8.62 -5.02 -10.92
N LYS A 110 9.63 -4.16 -10.99
CA LYS A 110 9.81 -3.12 -12.00
C LYS A 110 8.61 -2.17 -12.08
N LEU A 111 7.95 -1.87 -10.96
CA LEU A 111 6.73 -1.04 -10.89
C LEU A 111 6.99 0.44 -10.60
N LEU A 112 8.26 0.86 -10.48
CA LEU A 112 8.65 2.27 -10.25
C LEU A 112 8.20 3.22 -11.37
N ASP A 113 7.84 2.72 -12.55
CA ASP A 113 7.29 3.51 -13.64
C ASP A 113 5.83 3.90 -13.42
N VAL A 114 5.07 3.16 -12.61
CA VAL A 114 3.62 3.33 -12.43
C VAL A 114 3.18 3.55 -10.98
N VAL A 115 4.01 3.18 -10.00
CA VAL A 115 3.76 3.39 -8.57
C VAL A 115 4.61 4.55 -8.07
N VAL A 116 3.96 5.50 -7.41
CA VAL A 116 4.57 6.66 -6.76
C VAL A 116 4.36 6.53 -5.25
N PRO A 117 5.38 6.15 -4.48
CA PRO A 117 5.31 6.18 -3.02
C PRO A 117 5.19 7.62 -2.51
N ILE A 118 4.30 7.84 -1.56
CA ILE A 118 4.16 9.09 -0.80
C ILE A 118 4.36 8.75 0.67
N VAL A 119 5.49 9.19 1.22
CA VAL A 119 5.83 8.91 2.61
C VAL A 119 5.24 9.99 3.51
N GLY A 120 4.26 9.62 4.33
CA GLY A 120 3.62 10.54 5.27
C GLY A 120 2.30 10.02 5.81
N GLU A 121 1.78 10.70 6.82
CA GLU A 121 0.47 10.39 7.40
C GLU A 121 -0.65 10.61 6.38
N SER A 122 -1.53 9.61 6.23
CA SER A 122 -2.65 9.67 5.29
C SER A 122 -3.60 10.85 5.57
N LYS A 123 -3.79 11.22 6.84
CA LYS A 123 -4.58 12.40 7.24
C LYS A 123 -3.99 13.71 6.71
N VAL A 124 -2.66 13.86 6.79
CA VAL A 124 -1.95 15.05 6.30
C VAL A 124 -2.01 15.10 4.78
N VAL A 125 -1.64 14.01 4.11
CA VAL A 125 -1.66 13.93 2.63
C VAL A 125 -3.07 14.13 2.09
N GLY A 126 -4.06 13.48 2.69
CA GLY A 126 -5.47 13.57 2.31
C GLY A 126 -6.04 14.98 2.46
N SER A 127 -5.62 15.75 3.48
CA SER A 127 -6.08 17.14 3.68
C SER A 127 -5.68 18.08 2.53
N GLN A 128 -4.63 17.74 1.79
CA GLN A 128 -4.12 18.52 0.65
C GLN A 128 -4.51 17.90 -0.69
N TRP A 129 -5.24 16.78 -0.69
CA TRP A 129 -5.58 16.04 -1.90
C TRP A 129 -6.85 16.60 -2.56
N SER A 130 -6.75 17.02 -3.82
CA SER A 130 -7.88 17.55 -4.59
C SER A 130 -8.13 16.82 -5.91
N ALA A 131 -7.23 15.92 -6.32
CA ALA A 131 -7.35 15.19 -7.58
C ALA A 131 -8.44 14.11 -7.50
N ARG A 132 -9.29 14.03 -8.53
CA ARG A 132 -10.25 12.93 -8.68
C ARG A 132 -9.54 11.59 -8.87
N LEU A 133 -10.12 10.52 -8.34
CA LEU A 133 -9.55 9.18 -8.37
C LEU A 133 -10.41 8.24 -9.23
N ALA A 134 -9.77 7.28 -9.90
CA ALA A 134 -10.47 6.14 -10.47
C ALA A 134 -10.84 5.14 -9.37
N PHE A 135 -9.92 4.91 -8.44
CA PHE A 135 -10.03 3.89 -7.41
C PHE A 135 -9.28 4.33 -6.16
N CYS A 136 -9.86 4.06 -4.98
CA CYS A 136 -9.22 4.30 -3.69
C CYS A 136 -9.30 2.99 -2.88
N PHE A 137 -8.15 2.47 -2.48
CA PHE A 137 -8.03 1.32 -1.59
C PHE A 137 -7.59 1.80 -0.22
N ILE A 138 -8.35 1.44 0.82
CA ILE A 138 -8.10 1.83 2.21
C ILE A 138 -7.80 0.56 3.00
N ASP A 139 -6.55 0.42 3.41
CA ASP A 139 -5.98 -0.75 4.10
C ASP A 139 -4.93 -0.30 5.14
N GLY A 140 -5.19 0.86 5.76
CA GLY A 140 -4.39 1.41 6.85
C GLY A 140 -4.79 0.79 8.20
N GLY A 141 -4.14 1.25 9.27
CA GLY A 141 -4.32 0.69 10.61
C GLY A 141 -5.79 0.54 11.03
N HIS A 142 -6.09 -0.61 11.64
CA HIS A 142 -7.43 -0.94 12.13
C HIS A 142 -7.62 -0.65 13.62
N GLY A 143 -6.60 -0.08 14.28
CA GLY A 143 -6.72 0.45 15.63
C GLY A 143 -7.88 1.43 15.71
N MET A 144 -8.90 1.09 16.51
CA MET A 144 -9.79 2.14 16.99
C MET A 144 -8.91 3.03 17.84
N SER A 145 -8.66 4.27 17.39
CA SER A 145 -8.15 5.30 18.26
C SER A 145 -8.98 5.23 19.54
N GLN A 146 -8.38 4.79 20.65
CA GLN A 146 -9.01 5.00 21.94
C GLN A 146 -9.06 6.51 22.09
N HIS A 147 -10.21 7.09 21.77
CA HIS A 147 -10.59 8.35 22.36
C HIS A 147 -10.67 8.06 23.86
N GLU A 148 -9.55 8.23 24.56
CA GLU A 148 -9.60 8.65 25.94
C GLU A 148 -10.36 9.98 25.93
N ALA A 149 -11.65 9.89 26.23
CA ALA A 149 -12.42 11.03 26.68
C ALA A 149 -11.83 11.48 28.02
N THR A 150 -10.76 12.28 27.95
CA THR A 150 -10.48 13.34 28.91
C THR A 150 -11.22 14.56 28.36
N THR A 151 -12.19 15.21 29.02
CA THR A 151 -12.56 15.35 30.43
C THR A 151 -14.06 15.65 30.52
#